data_AF-A0A922FSU2-F1
#
_entry.id   AF-A0A922FSU2-F1
#
_cell.length_a   1.000
_cell.length_b   1.000
_cell.length_c   1.000
_cell.angle_alpha   90.00
_cell.angle_beta   90.00
_cell.angle_gamma   90.00
#
_symmetry.space_group_name_H-M   'P 1'
#
loop_
_entity.id
_entity.type
_entity.pdbx_description
1 polymer ?
#
loop_
_entity_poly.entity_id
_entity_poly.type
_entity_poly.pdbx_seq_one_letter_code
_entity_poly.pdbx_strand_id
1 'polypeptide(L)'
;MIHTVGRIIVELQGRINDCRALTYRQDIKARDIEGYRVRMLPTHRWGYVVITTPEGVLNHEKMLLKGMWVDPNLDYAGKNCLLSSF
;
A
#
# COMPACT_ATOMS: atom_id res chain seq x y z
N MET A 1 8.29 28.28 -20.54
CA MET A 1 8.41 26.91 -21.08
C MET A 1 7.61 25.98 -20.17
N ILE A 2 6.42 25.56 -20.59
CA ILE A 2 5.52 24.74 -19.78
C ILE A 2 5.87 23.28 -20.10
N HIS A 3 6.59 22.61 -19.20
CA HIS A 3 6.77 21.16 -19.31
C HIS A 3 5.46 20.50 -18.90
N THR A 4 4.75 19.91 -19.86
CA THR A 4 3.56 19.10 -19.58
C THR A 4 4.00 17.85 -18.83
N VAL A 5 3.38 17.61 -17.67
CA VAL A 5 3.56 16.39 -16.87
C VAL A 5 3.24 15.17 -17.76
N GLY A 6 4.02 14.09 -17.60
CA GLY A 6 3.90 12.88 -18.42
C GLY A 6 2.50 12.25 -18.37
N ARG A 7 2.05 11.72 -19.51
CA ARG A 7 0.78 10.98 -19.63
C ARG A 7 1.05 9.48 -19.50
N ILE A 8 0.27 8.81 -18.65
CA ILE A 8 0.29 7.35 -18.52
C ILE A 8 -1.04 6.83 -19.09
N ILE A 9 -0.95 5.86 -20.01
CA ILE A 9 -2.10 5.16 -20.59
C ILE A 9 -1.99 3.70 -20.15
N VAL A 10 -3.06 3.14 -19.60
CA VAL A 10 -3.15 1.75 -19.16
C VAL A 10 -4.43 1.11 -19.68
N GLU A 11 -4.37 -0.17 -20.01
CA GLU A 11 -5.53 -0.98 -20.37
C GLU A 11 -5.97 -1.82 -19.16
N LEU A 12 -7.27 -1.79 -18.85
CA LEU A 12 -7.84 -2.53 -17.73
C LEU A 12 -8.29 -3.92 -18.19
N GLN A 13 -7.81 -4.96 -17.51
CA GLN A 13 -8.21 -6.36 -17.77
C GLN A 13 -9.58 -6.74 -17.16
N GLY A 14 -10.28 -5.80 -16.52
CA GLY A 14 -11.55 -6.06 -15.83
C GLY A 14 -11.44 -6.85 -14.53
N ARG A 15 -10.23 -7.04 -13.99
CA ARG A 15 -9.94 -7.73 -12.71
C ARG A 15 -9.69 -6.77 -11.56
N ILE A 16 -10.14 -5.52 -11.67
CA ILE A 16 -9.96 -4.52 -10.61
C ILE A 16 -11.36 -4.14 -10.17
N ASN A 17 -11.69 -4.45 -8.93
CA ASN A 17 -12.96 -4.09 -8.32
C ASN A 17 -12.93 -2.65 -7.81
N ASP A 18 -11.86 -2.27 -7.10
CA ASP A 18 -11.73 -0.94 -6.53
C ASP A 18 -10.26 -0.59 -6.26
N CYS A 19 -9.87 0.66 -6.54
CA CYS A 19 -8.53 1.17 -6.32
C CYS A 19 -8.61 2.56 -5.68
N ARG A 20 -8.19 2.67 -4.42
CA ARG A 20 -8.23 3.93 -3.67
C ARG A 20 -6.85 4.29 -3.14
N ALA A 21 -6.50 5.56 -3.26
CA ALA A 21 -5.35 6.14 -2.57
C ALA A 21 -5.82 6.75 -1.26
N LEU A 22 -5.11 6.49 -0.16
CA LEU A 22 -5.30 7.30 1.03
C LEU A 22 -4.74 8.69 0.83
N THR A 23 -5.62 9.66 1.02
CA THR A 23 -5.34 11.09 0.81
C THR A 23 -4.52 11.69 1.95
N TYR A 24 -4.68 11.19 3.18
CA TYR A 24 -3.91 11.64 4.34
C TYR A 24 -2.81 10.63 4.69
N ARG A 25 -1.60 11.14 4.90
CA ARG A 25 -0.42 10.33 5.25
C ARG A 25 -0.46 10.02 6.74
N GLN A 26 -0.93 8.82 7.07
CA GLN A 26 -0.75 8.26 8.41
C GLN A 26 0.57 7.51 8.46
N ASP A 27 1.38 7.82 9.47
CA ASP A 27 2.50 6.98 9.86
C ASP A 27 1.94 5.78 10.63
N ILE A 28 2.15 4.58 10.08
CA ILE A 28 1.62 3.33 10.63
C ILE A 28 2.83 2.53 11.12
N LYS A 29 2.80 2.12 12.38
CA LYS A 29 3.85 1.26 12.94
C LYS A 29 3.69 -0.17 12.41
N ALA A 30 4.81 -0.89 12.31
CA ALA A 30 4.85 -2.29 11.87
C ALA A 30 3.75 -3.17 12.50
N ARG A 31 3.59 -3.04 13.81
CA ARG A 31 2.59 -3.78 14.61
C ARG A 31 1.13 -3.48 14.25
N ASP A 32 0.85 -2.30 13.71
CA ASP A 32 -0.51 -1.80 13.47
C ASP A 32 -0.98 -2.07 12.02
N ILE A 33 -0.08 -2.55 11.14
CA ILE A 33 -0.36 -2.85 9.73
C ILE A 33 -1.39 -3.97 9.58
N GLU A 34 -1.40 -4.98 10.46
CA GLU A 34 -2.33 -6.12 10.37
C GLU A 34 -3.75 -5.63 10.68
N GLY A 35 -3.89 -4.84 11.75
CA GLY A 35 -5.15 -4.20 12.07
C GLY A 35 -5.61 -3.24 10.98
N TYR A 36 -4.68 -2.60 10.27
CA TYR A 36 -5.01 -1.77 9.11
C TYR A 36 -5.53 -2.61 7.93
N ARG A 37 -4.88 -3.73 7.63
CA ARG A 37 -5.29 -4.66 6.58
C ARG A 37 -6.70 -5.19 6.81
N VAL A 38 -7.00 -5.67 8.02
CA VAL A 38 -8.32 -6.22 8.37
C VAL A 38 -9.43 -5.16 8.26
N ARG A 39 -9.11 -3.89 8.52
CA ARG A 39 -10.07 -2.78 8.39
C ARG A 39 -10.31 -2.37 6.94
N MET A 40 -9.29 -2.47 6.10
CA MET A 40 -9.34 -1.96 4.73
C MET A 40 -9.76 -3.01 3.70
N LEU A 41 -9.38 -4.28 3.90
CA LEU A 41 -9.72 -5.36 2.98
C LEU A 41 -10.96 -6.09 3.48
N PRO A 42 -11.95 -6.36 2.61
CA PRO A 42 -13.15 -7.10 3.00
C PRO A 42 -12.85 -8.54 3.39
N THR A 43 -11.72 -9.10 2.98
CA THR A 43 -11.31 -10.48 3.29
C THR A 43 -9.79 -10.61 3.30
N HIS A 44 -9.25 -11.45 4.19
CA HIS A 44 -7.81 -11.70 4.35
C HIS A 44 -7.08 -12.22 3.10
N ARG A 45 -7.81 -12.87 2.18
CA ARG A 45 -7.29 -13.46 0.94
C ARG A 45 -7.47 -12.56 -0.28
N TRP A 46 -7.98 -11.34 -0.10
CA TRP A 46 -8.46 -10.52 -1.21
C TRP A 46 -7.87 -9.11 -1.18
N GLY A 47 -7.28 -8.69 -2.30
CA GLY A 47 -6.73 -7.35 -2.49
C GLY A 47 -5.33 -7.15 -1.90
N TYR A 48 -4.77 -5.97 -2.17
CA TYR A 48 -3.45 -5.57 -1.70
C TYR A 48 -3.51 -4.21 -1.03
N VAL A 49 -2.91 -4.16 0.16
CA VAL A 49 -2.43 -2.92 0.76
C VAL A 49 -1.00 -2.70 0.31
N VAL A 50 -0.74 -1.57 -0.34
CA VAL A 50 0.58 -1.13 -0.78
C VAL A 50 1.05 -0.02 0.16
N ILE A 51 2.27 -0.12 0.70
CA ILE A 51 2.85 0.78 1.68
C ILE A 51 4.20 1.25 1.16
N THR A 52 4.48 2.53 1.31
CA THR A 52 5.82 3.07 1.01
C THR A 52 6.70 2.89 2.23
N THR A 53 7.84 2.24 2.03
CA THR A 53 8.87 2.01 3.05
C THR A 53 10.15 2.73 2.62
N PRO A 54 11.13 2.92 3.54
CA PRO A 54 12.44 3.46 3.17
C PRO A 54 13.16 2.64 2.09
N GLU A 55 12.88 1.33 2.00
CA GLU A 55 13.43 0.45 0.97
C GLU A 55 12.65 0.49 -0.36
N GLY A 56 11.56 1.26 -0.43
CA GLY A 56 10.69 1.39 -1.59
C GLY A 56 9.24 1.01 -1.33
N VAL A 57 8.46 0.92 -2.41
CA VAL A 57 7.02 0.60 -2.36
C VAL A 57 6.82 -0.91 -2.31
N LEU A 58 6.12 -1.40 -1.29
CA LEU A 58 5.93 -2.82 -1.01
C LEU A 58 4.47 -3.13 -0.71
N ASN A 59 4.02 -4.34 -1.03
CA ASN A 59 2.72 -4.84 -0.57
C ASN A 59 2.86 -5.52 0.80
N HIS A 60 1.74 -5.63 1.51
CA HIS A 60 1.68 -6.24 2.84
C HIS A 60 2.23 -7.68 2.90
N GLU A 61 2.00 -8.51 1.87
CA GLU A 61 2.54 -9.87 1.78
C GLU A 61 4.07 -9.90 1.70
N LYS A 62 4.67 -9.04 0.86
CA LYS A 62 6.13 -8.97 0.73
C LYS A 62 6.79 -8.41 1.98
N MET A 63 6.10 -7.52 2.71
CA MET A 63 6.56 -7.07 4.02
C MET A 63 6.58 -8.23 5.03
N LEU A 64 5.55 -9.09 5.04
CA LEU A 64 5.53 -10.28 5.92
C LEU A 64 6.72 -11.18 5.62
N LEU A 65 6.98 -11.42 4.34
CA LEU A 65 8.05 -12.30 3.88
C LEU A 65 9.45 -11.76 4.20
N LYS A 66 9.62 -10.42 4.20
CA LYS A 66 10.88 -9.77 4.60
C LYS A 66 11.10 -9.70 6.11
N GLY A 67 10.14 -10.14 6.94
CA GLY A 67 10.24 -10.00 8.40
C GLY A 67 10.09 -8.55 8.89
N MET A 68 9.69 -7.64 7.99
CA MET A 68 9.56 -6.20 8.23
C MET A 68 8.55 -5.86 9.34
N TRP A 69 7.62 -6.77 9.62
CA TRP A 69 6.63 -6.64 10.69
C TRP A 69 7.21 -6.74 12.10
N VAL A 70 8.42 -7.31 12.21
CA VAL A 70 9.02 -7.74 13.47
C VAL A 70 9.93 -6.67 14.07
N ASP A 71 10.38 -5.69 13.28
CA ASP A 71 11.29 -4.64 13.75
C ASP A 71 10.53 -3.47 14.39
N PRO A 72 10.47 -3.36 15.74
CA PRO A 72 9.70 -2.31 16.41
C PRO A 72 10.33 -0.92 16.30
N ASN A 73 11.61 -0.85 15.90
CA ASN A 73 12.35 0.38 15.67
C ASN A 73 12.22 0.89 14.22
N LEU A 74 11.64 0.08 13.33
CA LEU A 74 11.40 0.46 11.95
C LEU A 74 10.02 1.11 11.87
N ASP A 75 9.97 2.41 12.17
CA ASP A 75 8.79 3.20 11.87
C ASP A 75 8.65 3.26 10.34
N TYR A 76 7.62 2.60 9.82
CA TYR A 76 7.21 2.78 8.42
C TYR A 76 6.61 4.17 8.30
N ALA A 77 7.49 5.15 8.16
CA ALA A 77 7.19 6.56 7.95
C ALA A 77 6.68 6.77 6.52
N GLY A 78 5.50 6.22 6.27
CA GLY A 78 4.45 6.89 5.54
C GLY A 78 4.46 6.82 4.02
N LYS A 79 3.49 7.61 3.52
CA LYS A 79 3.32 8.13 2.15
C LYS A 79 2.53 7.20 1.23
N ASN A 80 1.21 7.36 1.36
CA ASN A 80 0.15 6.89 0.47
C ASN A 80 0.01 5.36 0.48
N CYS A 81 -0.92 4.87 1.29
CA CYS A 81 -1.39 3.51 1.10
C CYS A 81 -2.27 3.49 -0.16
N LEU A 82 -1.87 2.73 -1.17
CA LEU A 82 -2.77 2.37 -2.28
C LEU A 82 -3.44 1.07 -1.88
N LEU A 83 -4.77 1.12 -1.80
CA LEU A 83 -5.62 -0.03 -1.60
C LEU A 83 -6.16 -0.43 -2.96
N SER A 84 -5.71 -1.56 -3.47
CA SER A 84 -6.26 -2.15 -4.69
C SER A 84 -6.94 -3.46 -4.33
N SER A 85 -8.27 -3.49 -4.41
CA SER A 85 -9.04 -4.72 -4.46
C SER A 85 -9.10 -5.16 -5.92
N PHE A 86 -8.39 -6.25 -6.24
CA PHE A 86 -8.62 -6.98 -7.49
C PHE A 86 -10.01 -7.63 -7.48
#